data_AF-A0A2J8IH34-F1
#
_entry.id   AF-A0A2J8IH34-F1
#
_cell.length_a   1.000
_cell.length_b   1.000
_cell.length_c   1.000
_cell.angle_alpha   90.00
_cell.angle_beta   90.00
_cell.angle_gamma   90.00
#
_symmetry.space_group_name_H-M   'P 1'
#
loop_
_entity.id
_entity.type
_entity.pdbx_description
1 polymer ?
#
loop_
_entity_poly.entity_id
_entity_poly.type
_entity_poly.pdbx_seq_one_letter_code
_entity_poly.pdbx_strand_id
1 'polypeptide(L)'
;MTSVNNGRHSRAARRRLLAWSAVPVIVVLCVAAKLLSLGLLGARAANAYETHDAASVRAAAEGLQPVNLIEPHKAPFAAGNAEVLAADFGAARLRFEEALGHIPATRSGAADACIIRVNLVLAIERLGDERLAAEDPASAAGLFGEALAAVAAAPEGCFSEGHPAGTGDRLAGAEARLQEKLDGAGQEPAPAPGQEEKPQEPDQDSVQQDKLKQLEDSARQAQRERNTGREREAYLGETGDGPGPERPW
;
A
#
# COMPACT_ATOMS: atom_id res chain seq x y z
N MET A 1 2.25 -47.87 -62.06
CA MET A 1 2.22 -46.43 -61.72
C MET A 1 1.35 -46.21 -60.47
N THR A 2 1.86 -46.43 -59.25
CA THR A 2 1.05 -46.22 -58.00
C THR A 2 1.84 -45.74 -56.77
N SER A 3 3.14 -45.43 -56.91
CA SER A 3 4.00 -45.12 -55.74
C SER A 3 4.06 -43.64 -55.33
N VAL A 4 3.40 -42.73 -56.06
CA VAL A 4 3.50 -41.27 -55.80
C VAL A 4 2.43 -40.77 -54.82
N ASN A 5 1.28 -41.46 -54.70
CA ASN A 5 0.16 -40.96 -53.89
C ASN A 5 0.33 -41.19 -52.38
N ASN A 6 1.06 -42.22 -51.95
CA ASN A 6 1.18 -42.59 -50.53
C ASN A 6 2.05 -41.60 -49.71
N GLY A 7 2.98 -40.90 -50.37
CA GLY A 7 3.88 -39.93 -49.74
C GLY A 7 3.26 -38.55 -49.48
N ARG A 8 2.14 -38.20 -50.12
CA ARG A 8 1.42 -36.92 -49.90
C ARG A 8 0.45 -37.01 -48.72
N HIS A 9 -0.27 -38.13 -48.57
CA HIS A 9 -1.18 -38.37 -47.44
C HIS A 9 -0.44 -38.43 -46.09
N SER A 10 0.73 -39.07 -46.05
CA SER A 10 1.58 -39.16 -44.84
C SER A 10 2.16 -37.81 -44.41
N ARG A 11 2.51 -36.92 -45.35
CA ARG A 11 2.95 -35.54 -45.04
C ARG A 11 1.83 -34.63 -44.55
N ALA A 12 0.65 -34.73 -45.15
CA ALA A 12 -0.53 -33.99 -44.70
C ALA A 12 -1.00 -34.45 -43.31
N ALA A 13 -1.05 -35.76 -43.06
CA ALA A 13 -1.36 -36.34 -41.76
C ALA A 13 -0.34 -35.95 -40.68
N ARG A 14 0.97 -35.98 -41.00
CA ARG A 14 2.03 -35.50 -40.08
C ARG A 14 1.91 -34.01 -39.79
N ARG A 15 1.66 -33.13 -40.77
CA ARG A 15 1.44 -31.70 -40.54
C ARG A 15 0.18 -31.44 -39.71
N ARG A 16 -0.87 -32.25 -39.89
CA ARG A 16 -2.09 -32.16 -39.08
C ARG A 16 -1.84 -32.61 -37.65
N LEU A 17 -1.13 -33.72 -37.43
CA LEU A 17 -0.71 -34.17 -36.10
C LEU A 17 0.21 -33.13 -35.41
N LEU A 18 1.16 -32.55 -36.15
CA LEU A 18 2.03 -31.49 -35.64
C LEU A 18 1.27 -30.21 -35.30
N ALA A 19 0.28 -29.82 -36.11
CA ALA A 19 -0.56 -28.66 -35.82
C ALA A 19 -1.44 -28.91 -34.58
N TRP A 20 -2.01 -30.11 -34.46
CA TRP A 20 -2.81 -30.51 -33.30
C TRP A 20 -1.95 -30.64 -32.02
N SER A 21 -0.69 -31.04 -32.12
CA SER A 21 0.26 -31.02 -30.99
C SER A 21 0.85 -29.63 -30.71
N ALA A 22 0.88 -28.73 -31.69
CA ALA A 22 1.36 -27.36 -31.52
C ALA A 22 0.36 -26.51 -30.72
N VAL A 23 -0.95 -26.75 -30.87
CA VAL A 23 -1.99 -26.03 -30.13
C VAL A 23 -1.77 -26.07 -28.61
N PRO A 24 -1.66 -27.24 -27.93
CA PRO A 24 -1.44 -27.27 -26.49
C PRO A 24 -0.12 -26.61 -26.08
N VAL A 25 0.93 -26.72 -26.90
CA VAL A 25 2.22 -26.06 -26.64
C VAL A 25 2.06 -24.53 -26.68
N ILE A 26 1.37 -24.00 -27.68
CA ILE A 26 1.08 -22.56 -27.79
C ILE A 26 0.26 -22.10 -26.58
N VAL A 27 -0.76 -22.85 -26.18
CA VAL A 27 -1.58 -22.52 -25.00
C VAL A 27 -0.71 -22.44 -23.74
N VAL A 28 0.17 -23.43 -23.52
CA VAL A 28 1.10 -23.41 -22.37
C VAL A 28 2.03 -22.20 -22.43
N LEU A 29 2.56 -21.85 -23.60
CA LEU A 29 3.40 -20.66 -23.79
C LEU A 29 2.63 -19.36 -23.50
N CYS A 30 1.37 -19.25 -23.93
CA CYS A 30 0.53 -18.11 -23.62
C CYS A 30 0.25 -17.98 -22.12
N VAL A 31 -0.04 -19.09 -21.44
CA VAL A 31 -0.23 -19.11 -19.98
C VAL A 31 1.05 -18.70 -19.25
N ALA A 32 2.20 -19.25 -19.65
CA ALA A 32 3.48 -18.88 -19.08
C ALA A 32 3.79 -17.38 -19.28
N ALA A 33 3.58 -16.86 -20.49
CA ALA A 33 3.73 -15.44 -20.78
C ALA A 33 2.80 -14.56 -19.93
N LYS A 34 1.53 -14.97 -19.75
CA LYS A 34 0.57 -14.25 -18.90
C LYS A 34 1.03 -14.25 -17.44
N LEU A 35 1.45 -15.39 -16.90
CA LEU A 35 1.95 -15.47 -15.51
C LEU A 35 3.18 -14.58 -15.28
N LEU A 36 4.13 -14.57 -16.21
CA LEU A 36 5.29 -13.67 -16.14
C LEU A 36 4.87 -12.20 -16.21
N SER A 37 3.87 -11.86 -17.03
CA SER A 37 3.36 -10.49 -17.13
C SER A 37 2.73 -9.99 -15.83
N LEU A 38 2.09 -10.87 -15.04
CA LEU A 38 1.48 -10.51 -13.76
C LEU A 38 2.53 -9.98 -12.77
N GLY A 39 3.64 -10.69 -12.62
CA GLY A 39 4.74 -10.27 -11.74
C GLY A 39 5.36 -8.96 -12.18
N LEU A 40 5.59 -8.79 -13.48
CA LEU A 40 6.18 -7.56 -14.03
C LEU A 40 5.25 -6.35 -13.88
N LEU A 41 3.97 -6.50 -14.20
CA LEU A 41 2.98 -5.42 -14.07
C LEU A 41 2.72 -5.10 -12.60
N GLY A 42 2.66 -6.10 -11.72
CA GLY A 42 2.55 -5.91 -10.28
C GLY A 42 3.74 -5.13 -9.70
N ALA A 43 4.97 -5.50 -10.07
CA ALA A 43 6.17 -4.79 -9.64
C ALA A 43 6.23 -3.35 -10.19
N ARG A 44 5.80 -3.13 -11.43
CA ARG A 44 5.66 -1.78 -12.00
C ARG A 44 4.64 -0.94 -11.26
N ALA A 45 3.47 -1.50 -10.94
CA ALA A 45 2.44 -0.81 -10.18
C ALA A 45 2.96 -0.43 -8.78
N ALA A 46 3.63 -1.35 -8.09
CA ALA A 46 4.20 -1.08 -6.77
C ALA A 46 5.27 0.04 -6.84
N ASN A 47 6.25 -0.07 -7.73
CA ASN A 47 7.30 0.95 -7.86
C ASN A 47 6.74 2.31 -8.28
N ALA A 48 5.78 2.33 -9.22
CA ALA A 48 5.13 3.57 -9.65
C ALA A 48 4.33 4.20 -8.52
N TYR A 49 3.72 3.39 -7.65
CA TYR A 49 3.01 3.89 -6.48
C TYR A 49 3.97 4.55 -5.48
N GLU A 50 5.11 3.93 -5.19
CA GLU A 50 6.15 4.50 -4.33
C GLU A 50 6.72 5.83 -4.89
N THR A 51 6.74 6.00 -6.21
CA THR A 51 7.17 7.25 -6.86
C THR A 51 6.03 8.21 -7.16
N HIS A 52 4.82 7.96 -6.63
CA HIS A 52 3.61 8.76 -6.87
C HIS A 52 3.25 8.98 -8.36
N ASP A 53 3.57 8.02 -9.23
CA ASP A 53 3.25 8.06 -10.66
C ASP A 53 1.91 7.38 -10.95
N ALA A 54 0.82 8.14 -10.79
CA ALA A 54 -0.55 7.65 -11.01
C ALA A 54 -0.78 7.09 -12.42
N ALA A 55 -0.15 7.68 -13.45
CA ALA A 55 -0.32 7.24 -14.82
C ALA A 55 0.30 5.85 -15.05
N SER A 56 1.49 5.62 -14.50
CA SER A 56 2.15 4.31 -14.57
C SER A 56 1.42 3.24 -13.75
N VAL A 57 0.87 3.59 -12.57
CA VAL A 57 0.03 2.65 -11.80
C VAL A 57 -1.23 2.28 -12.60
N ARG A 58 -1.90 3.26 -13.20
CA ARG A 58 -3.10 3.03 -14.04
C ARG A 58 -2.79 2.15 -15.25
N ALA A 59 -1.71 2.44 -15.97
CA ALA A 59 -1.29 1.64 -17.12
C ALA A 59 -0.94 0.19 -16.72
N ALA A 60 -0.33 -0.01 -15.56
CA ALA A 60 -0.07 -1.34 -15.02
C ALA A 60 -1.37 -2.07 -14.67
N ALA A 61 -2.34 -1.40 -14.04
CA ALA A 61 -3.65 -1.94 -13.72
C ALA A 61 -4.42 -2.37 -14.99
N GLU A 62 -4.43 -1.52 -16.02
CA GLU A 62 -5.03 -1.83 -17.33
C GLU A 62 -4.37 -3.05 -17.98
N GLY A 63 -3.05 -3.21 -17.85
CA GLY A 63 -2.32 -4.38 -18.34
C GLY A 63 -2.67 -5.68 -17.59
N LEU A 64 -3.10 -5.60 -16.33
CA LEU A 64 -3.47 -6.77 -15.54
C LEU A 64 -4.86 -7.30 -15.95
N GLN A 65 -5.76 -6.42 -16.39
CA GLN A 65 -7.18 -6.70 -16.63
C GLN A 65 -7.49 -7.77 -17.71
N PRO A 66 -6.78 -7.87 -18.84
CA PRO A 66 -7.05 -8.89 -19.85
C PRO A 66 -6.78 -10.30 -19.31
N VAL A 67 -7.76 -11.20 -19.40
CA VAL A 67 -7.62 -12.60 -18.93
C VAL A 67 -7.28 -12.68 -17.42
N ASN A 68 -7.93 -11.83 -16.61
CA ASN A 68 -7.75 -11.72 -15.16
C ASN A 68 -8.44 -12.85 -14.37
N LEU A 69 -7.98 -14.09 -14.57
CA LEU A 69 -8.64 -15.29 -14.00
C LEU A 69 -7.92 -15.88 -12.78
N ILE A 70 -6.60 -15.67 -12.67
CA ILE A 70 -5.76 -16.37 -11.67
C ILE A 70 -5.77 -15.62 -10.34
N GLU A 71 -5.58 -14.29 -10.38
CA GLU A 71 -5.58 -13.41 -9.22
C GLU A 71 -6.49 -12.20 -9.50
N PRO A 72 -7.80 -12.42 -9.64
CA PRO A 72 -8.75 -11.42 -10.16
C PRO A 72 -8.76 -10.12 -9.36
N HIS A 73 -8.40 -10.15 -8.08
CA HIS A 73 -8.35 -8.99 -7.19
C HIS A 73 -7.20 -8.02 -7.48
N LYS A 74 -6.12 -8.44 -8.15
CA LYS A 74 -4.91 -7.59 -8.33
C LYS A 74 -5.11 -6.42 -9.29
N ALA A 75 -5.87 -6.62 -10.37
CA ALA A 75 -6.16 -5.55 -11.32
C ALA A 75 -6.99 -4.40 -10.70
N PRO A 76 -8.14 -4.67 -10.05
CA PRO A 76 -8.88 -3.61 -9.36
C PRO A 76 -8.13 -3.04 -8.16
N PHE A 77 -7.32 -3.82 -7.44
CA PHE A 77 -6.46 -3.26 -6.39
C PHE A 77 -5.46 -2.23 -6.93
N ALA A 78 -4.77 -2.54 -8.04
CA ALA A 78 -3.87 -1.60 -8.69
C ALA A 78 -4.61 -0.37 -9.24
N ALA A 79 -5.82 -0.56 -9.79
CA ALA A 79 -6.66 0.55 -10.23
C ALA A 79 -7.04 1.47 -9.06
N GLY A 80 -7.45 0.91 -7.91
CA GLY A 80 -7.75 1.67 -6.70
C GLY A 80 -6.57 2.50 -6.22
N ASN A 81 -5.36 1.93 -6.24
CA ASN A 81 -4.13 2.68 -5.92
C ASN A 81 -3.87 3.84 -6.88
N ALA A 82 -4.18 3.69 -8.17
CA ALA A 82 -4.09 4.79 -9.13
C ALA A 82 -5.08 5.92 -8.82
N GLU A 83 -6.31 5.57 -8.40
CA GLU A 83 -7.31 6.57 -8.01
C GLU A 83 -6.96 7.28 -6.69
N VAL A 84 -6.34 6.56 -5.72
CA VAL A 84 -5.77 7.18 -4.51
C VAL A 84 -4.74 8.26 -4.88
N LEU A 85 -3.81 7.95 -5.81
CA LEU A 85 -2.82 8.93 -6.27
C LEU A 85 -3.44 10.09 -7.05
N ALA A 86 -4.60 9.87 -7.69
CA ALA A 86 -5.37 10.91 -8.35
C ALA A 86 -6.26 11.71 -7.38
N ALA A 87 -6.24 11.39 -6.09
CA ALA A 87 -7.14 11.92 -5.06
C ALA A 87 -8.64 11.70 -5.35
N ASP A 88 -8.98 10.71 -6.17
CA ASP A 88 -10.36 10.26 -6.38
C ASP A 88 -10.67 9.11 -5.42
N PHE A 89 -10.89 9.45 -4.15
CA PHE A 89 -11.14 8.46 -3.10
C PHE A 89 -12.48 7.74 -3.25
N GLY A 90 -13.44 8.35 -3.96
CA GLY A 90 -14.72 7.74 -4.31
C GLY A 90 -14.52 6.58 -5.28
N ALA A 91 -13.78 6.81 -6.36
CA ALA A 91 -13.41 5.74 -7.29
C ALA A 91 -12.49 4.71 -6.63
N ALA A 92 -11.52 5.13 -5.82
CA ALA A 92 -10.63 4.24 -5.10
C ALA A 92 -11.38 3.24 -4.21
N ARG A 93 -12.35 3.73 -3.43
CA ARG A 93 -13.23 2.90 -2.59
C ARG A 93 -13.90 1.80 -3.41
N LEU A 94 -14.56 2.14 -4.51
CA LEU A 94 -15.26 1.17 -5.37
C LEU A 94 -14.31 0.11 -5.93
N ARG A 95 -13.09 0.50 -6.29
CA ARG A 95 -12.06 -0.43 -6.78
C ARG A 95 -11.55 -1.37 -5.70
N PHE A 96 -11.38 -0.90 -4.46
CA PHE A 96 -10.98 -1.77 -3.35
C PHE A 96 -12.10 -2.71 -2.92
N GLU A 97 -13.37 -2.28 -2.95
CA GLU A 97 -14.54 -3.14 -2.76
C GLU A 97 -14.61 -4.22 -3.84
N GLU A 98 -14.43 -3.86 -5.12
CA GLU A 98 -14.34 -4.78 -6.26
C GLU A 98 -13.22 -5.81 -6.04
N ALA A 99 -12.04 -5.36 -5.63
CA ALA A 99 -10.90 -6.22 -5.35
C ALA A 99 -11.18 -7.21 -4.20
N LEU A 100 -11.80 -6.78 -3.10
CA LEU A 100 -12.22 -7.68 -2.02
C LEU A 100 -13.27 -8.69 -2.48
N GLY A 101 -14.22 -8.27 -3.33
CA GLY A 101 -15.27 -9.15 -3.88
C GLY A 101 -14.72 -10.31 -4.73
N HIS A 102 -13.52 -10.16 -5.29
CA HIS A 102 -12.83 -11.21 -6.02
C HIS A 102 -12.09 -12.22 -5.14
N ILE A 103 -11.94 -11.95 -3.85
CA ILE A 103 -11.27 -12.86 -2.92
C ILE A 103 -12.31 -13.80 -2.29
N PRO A 104 -12.18 -15.13 -2.44
CA PRO A 104 -13.08 -16.08 -1.79
C PRO A 104 -13.07 -15.92 -0.27
N ALA A 105 -14.21 -16.11 0.39
CA ALA A 105 -14.34 -15.99 1.85
C ALA A 105 -13.33 -16.87 2.62
N THR A 106 -12.97 -18.04 2.07
CA THR A 106 -11.94 -18.95 2.64
C THR A 106 -10.52 -18.37 2.65
N ARG A 107 -10.28 -17.29 1.90
CA ARG A 107 -9.00 -16.55 1.83
C ARG A 107 -9.14 -15.10 2.31
N SER A 108 -10.20 -14.78 3.05
CA SER A 108 -10.47 -13.44 3.57
C SER A 108 -9.38 -12.90 4.51
N GLY A 109 -8.65 -13.80 5.20
CA GLY A 109 -7.48 -13.47 6.01
C GLY A 109 -6.14 -13.62 5.29
N ALA A 110 -6.12 -13.75 3.95
CA ALA A 110 -4.87 -13.77 3.20
C ALA A 110 -4.27 -12.36 3.12
N ALA A 111 -2.94 -12.28 2.94
CA ALA A 111 -2.20 -11.01 2.91
C ALA A 111 -2.83 -9.96 1.96
N ASP A 112 -3.18 -10.37 0.74
CA ASP A 112 -3.79 -9.47 -0.24
C ASP A 112 -5.12 -8.90 0.24
N ALA A 113 -5.99 -9.72 0.86
CA ALA A 113 -7.28 -9.27 1.38
C ALA A 113 -7.11 -8.24 2.50
N CYS A 114 -6.15 -8.47 3.39
CA CYS A 114 -5.86 -7.56 4.49
C CYS A 114 -5.30 -6.23 4.00
N ILE A 115 -4.38 -6.25 3.02
CA ILE A 115 -3.83 -5.02 2.42
C ILE A 115 -4.92 -4.25 1.66
N ILE A 116 -5.76 -4.91 0.87
CA ILE A 116 -6.86 -4.25 0.17
C ILE A 116 -7.80 -3.60 1.19
N ARG A 117 -8.10 -4.29 2.30
CA ARG A 117 -8.95 -3.75 3.36
C ARG A 117 -8.34 -2.53 4.05
N VAL A 118 -7.04 -2.52 4.33
CA VAL A 118 -6.33 -1.31 4.81
C VAL A 118 -6.57 -0.14 3.86
N ASN A 119 -6.37 -0.35 2.55
CA ASN A 119 -6.54 0.72 1.57
C ASN A 119 -8.00 1.17 1.42
N LEU A 120 -8.96 0.25 1.53
CA LEU A 120 -10.38 0.59 1.58
C LEU A 120 -10.70 1.50 2.78
N VAL A 121 -10.24 1.12 3.98
CA VAL A 121 -10.43 1.91 5.20
C VAL A 121 -9.86 3.32 5.04
N LEU A 122 -8.63 3.44 4.52
CA LEU A 122 -7.98 4.74 4.29
C LEU A 122 -8.71 5.59 3.24
N ALA A 123 -9.22 4.99 2.17
CA ALA A 123 -9.99 5.71 1.15
C ALA A 123 -11.31 6.25 1.73
N ILE A 124 -12.03 5.44 2.52
CA ILE A 124 -13.27 5.87 3.19
C ILE A 124 -12.97 6.94 4.26
N GLU A 125 -11.90 6.77 5.05
CA GLU A 125 -11.43 7.78 6.00
C GLU A 125 -11.21 9.12 5.30
N ARG A 126 -10.55 9.10 4.14
CA ARG A 126 -10.27 10.32 3.39
C ARG A 126 -11.51 10.99 2.80
N LEU A 127 -12.50 10.20 2.37
CA LEU A 127 -13.83 10.72 1.99
C LEU A 127 -14.51 11.40 3.18
N GLY A 128 -14.40 10.84 4.39
CA GLY A 128 -14.92 11.45 5.60
C GLY A 128 -14.24 12.79 5.89
N ASP A 129 -12.91 12.86 5.74
CA ASP A 129 -12.13 14.09 5.90
C ASP A 129 -12.54 15.18 4.89
N GLU A 130 -12.88 14.79 3.65
CA GLU A 130 -13.41 15.73 2.65
C GLU A 130 -14.77 16.30 3.04
N ARG A 131 -15.63 15.50 3.69
CA ARG A 131 -16.92 15.99 4.21
C ARG A 131 -16.74 16.93 5.39
N LEU A 132 -15.79 16.65 6.29
CA LEU A 132 -15.42 17.61 7.35
C LEU A 132 -14.93 18.93 6.75
N ALA A 133 -14.06 18.87 5.75
CA ALA A 133 -13.55 20.07 5.07
C ALA A 133 -14.66 20.84 4.32
N ALA A 134 -15.73 20.17 3.93
CA ALA A 134 -16.93 20.76 3.34
C ALA A 134 -17.99 21.18 4.38
N GLU A 135 -17.65 21.22 5.66
CA GLU A 135 -18.55 21.58 6.77
C GLU A 135 -19.80 20.67 6.88
N ASP A 136 -19.67 19.39 6.49
CA ASP A 136 -20.71 18.36 6.56
C ASP A 136 -20.30 17.23 7.54
N PRO A 137 -20.34 17.48 8.86
CA PRO A 137 -19.93 16.52 9.87
C PRO A 137 -20.85 15.30 9.95
N ALA A 138 -22.13 15.44 9.59
CA ALA A 138 -23.08 14.32 9.59
C ALA A 138 -22.70 13.28 8.52
N SER A 139 -22.40 13.72 7.29
CA SER A 139 -21.89 12.81 6.26
C SER A 139 -20.51 12.25 6.60
N ALA A 140 -19.63 13.06 7.21
CA ALA A 140 -18.32 12.60 7.66
C ALA A 140 -18.44 11.46 8.68
N ALA A 141 -19.31 11.62 9.69
CA ALA A 141 -19.56 10.59 10.70
C ALA A 141 -20.09 9.29 10.08
N GLY A 142 -20.97 9.39 9.07
CA GLY A 142 -21.42 8.23 8.31
C GLY A 142 -20.27 7.47 7.63
N LEU A 143 -19.33 8.20 7.01
CA LEU A 143 -18.16 7.61 6.36
C LEU A 143 -17.17 7.03 7.35
N PHE A 144 -16.88 7.69 8.47
CA PHE A 144 -16.01 7.13 9.50
C PHE A 144 -16.60 5.86 10.13
N GLY A 145 -17.92 5.83 10.36
CA GLY A 145 -18.62 4.63 10.80
C GLY A 145 -18.51 3.48 9.79
N GLU A 146 -18.56 3.78 8.50
CA GLU A 146 -18.36 2.79 7.45
C GLU A 146 -16.91 2.26 7.42
N ALA A 147 -15.93 3.16 7.57
CA ALA A 147 -14.52 2.78 7.66
C ALA A 147 -14.27 1.87 8.88
N LEU A 148 -14.88 2.16 10.04
CA LEU A 148 -14.85 1.29 11.21
C LEU A 148 -15.49 -0.06 10.95
N ALA A 149 -16.63 -0.11 10.25
CA ALA A 149 -17.25 -1.37 9.86
C ALA A 149 -16.33 -2.20 8.94
N ALA A 150 -15.58 -1.55 8.05
CA ALA A 150 -14.58 -2.21 7.23
C ALA A 150 -13.41 -2.77 8.05
N VAL A 151 -12.95 -2.07 9.09
CA VAL A 151 -11.97 -2.59 10.06
C VAL A 151 -12.53 -3.79 10.83
N ALA A 152 -13.73 -3.67 11.39
CA ALA A 152 -14.38 -4.74 12.16
C ALA A 152 -14.66 -6.01 11.31
N ALA A 153 -14.82 -5.85 10.00
CA ALA A 153 -14.95 -6.96 9.06
C ALA A 153 -13.61 -7.63 8.70
N ALA A 154 -12.47 -7.15 9.21
CA ALA A 154 -11.18 -7.81 9.04
C ALA A 154 -11.14 -9.12 9.85
N PRO A 155 -10.85 -10.27 9.22
CA PRO A 155 -10.65 -11.51 9.95
C PRO A 155 -9.42 -11.43 10.88
N GLU A 156 -9.41 -12.21 11.96
CA GLU A 156 -8.29 -12.33 12.91
C GLU A 156 -6.94 -12.58 12.21
N GLY A 157 -6.96 -13.30 11.08
CA GLY A 157 -5.77 -13.53 10.27
C GLY A 157 -5.03 -12.24 9.90
N CYS A 158 -5.74 -11.14 9.64
CA CYS A 158 -5.14 -9.85 9.29
C CYS A 158 -4.29 -9.21 10.41
N PHE A 159 -4.48 -9.66 11.64
CA PHE A 159 -3.73 -9.21 12.81
C PHE A 159 -2.63 -10.20 13.23
N SER A 160 -2.45 -11.30 12.50
CA SER A 160 -1.43 -12.30 12.79
C SER A 160 -0.04 -11.94 12.21
N GLU A 161 1.01 -12.45 12.84
CA GLU A 161 2.37 -12.37 12.33
C GLU A 161 2.50 -13.27 11.08
N GLY A 162 2.68 -12.67 9.90
CA GLY A 162 2.74 -13.40 8.63
C GLY A 162 2.31 -12.60 7.39
N HIS A 163 1.76 -11.40 7.59
CA HIS A 163 1.46 -10.45 6.52
C HIS A 163 2.59 -9.43 6.31
N PRO A 164 2.60 -8.68 5.18
CA PRO A 164 3.51 -7.56 5.04
C PRO A 164 3.47 -6.68 6.28
N ALA A 165 4.66 -6.31 6.75
CA ALA A 165 4.88 -5.75 8.09
C ALA A 165 3.88 -4.63 8.40
N GLY A 166 3.28 -4.69 9.60
CA GLY A 166 2.37 -3.67 10.11
C GLY A 166 1.00 -3.62 9.43
N THR A 167 0.52 -4.67 8.76
CA THR A 167 -0.86 -4.68 8.21
C THR A 167 -1.91 -4.62 9.32
N GLY A 168 -1.79 -5.46 10.35
CA GLY A 168 -2.64 -5.41 11.54
C GLY A 168 -2.51 -4.07 12.28
N ASP A 169 -1.28 -3.60 12.50
CA ASP A 169 -1.03 -2.31 13.15
C ASP A 169 -1.64 -1.13 12.39
N ARG A 170 -1.64 -1.16 11.04
CA ARG A 170 -2.28 -0.14 10.23
C ARG A 170 -3.81 -0.16 10.37
N LEU A 171 -4.43 -1.33 10.47
CA LEU A 171 -5.87 -1.44 10.74
C LEU A 171 -6.21 -0.93 12.15
N ALA A 172 -5.48 -1.39 13.18
CA ALA A 172 -5.69 -0.95 14.55
C ALA A 172 -5.44 0.56 14.72
N GLY A 173 -4.39 1.09 14.06
CA GLY A 173 -4.11 2.51 14.04
C GLY A 173 -5.18 3.32 13.30
N ALA A 174 -5.78 2.78 12.23
CA ALA A 174 -6.91 3.40 11.57
C ALA A 174 -8.16 3.40 12.44
N GLU A 175 -8.44 2.31 13.15
CA GLU A 175 -9.55 2.23 14.11
C GLU A 175 -9.47 3.32 15.17
N ALA A 176 -8.31 3.47 15.82
CA ALA A 176 -8.10 4.48 16.84
C ALA A 176 -8.30 5.91 16.29
N ARG A 177 -7.74 6.22 15.11
CA ARG A 177 -7.94 7.53 14.46
C ARG A 177 -9.39 7.78 14.08
N LEU A 178 -10.11 6.77 13.59
CA LEU A 178 -11.52 6.89 13.21
C LEU A 178 -12.41 7.12 14.42
N GLN A 179 -12.13 6.46 15.55
CA GLN A 179 -12.82 6.71 16.82
C GLN A 179 -12.62 8.15 17.29
N GLU A 180 -11.38 8.64 17.28
CA GLU A 180 -11.06 10.04 17.62
C GLU A 180 -11.78 11.04 16.70
N LYS A 181 -11.83 10.75 15.39
CA LYS A 181 -12.55 11.58 14.42
C LYS A 181 -14.06 11.60 14.66
N LEU A 182 -14.65 10.48 15.09
CA LEU A 182 -16.08 10.41 15.42
C LEU A 182 -16.41 11.17 16.70
N ASP A 183 -15.56 11.05 17.72
CA ASP A 183 -15.70 11.81 18.96
C ASP A 183 -15.60 13.32 18.66
N GLY A 184 -14.64 13.73 17.84
CA GLY A 184 -14.47 15.12 17.42
C GLY A 184 -15.57 15.65 16.49
N ALA A 185 -16.15 14.82 15.62
CA ALA A 185 -17.25 15.21 14.74
C ALA A 185 -18.59 15.40 15.48
N GLY A 186 -18.71 14.85 16.69
CA GLY A 186 -19.84 15.07 17.59
C GLY A 186 -19.76 16.38 18.38
N GLN A 187 -18.60 17.04 18.42
CA GLN A 187 -18.48 18.41 18.90
C GLN A 187 -18.85 19.37 17.77
N GLU A 188 -20.02 20.00 17.89
CA GLU A 188 -20.35 21.24 17.18
C GLU A 188 -19.17 22.22 17.29
N PRO A 189 -18.85 23.03 16.25
CA PRO A 189 -17.92 24.12 16.43
C PRO A 189 -18.49 24.99 17.56
N ALA A 190 -17.82 25.03 18.70
CA ALA A 190 -18.12 26.06 19.69
C ALA A 190 -18.07 27.40 18.93
N PRO A 191 -19.05 28.29 19.10
CA PRO A 191 -19.00 29.60 18.49
C PRO A 191 -17.64 30.19 18.85
N ALA A 192 -16.92 30.71 17.85
CA ALA A 192 -15.72 31.49 18.11
C ALA A 192 -16.06 32.46 19.26
N PRO A 193 -15.32 32.46 20.39
CA PRO A 193 -15.55 33.44 21.41
C PRO A 193 -15.29 34.80 20.77
N GLY A 194 -16.38 35.54 20.55
CA GLY A 194 -16.32 36.97 20.38
C GLY A 194 -15.49 37.54 21.52
N GLN A 195 -14.69 38.53 21.14
CA GLN A 195 -13.84 39.33 22.00
C GLN A 195 -14.55 39.67 23.32
N GLU A 196 -14.00 39.19 24.43
CA GLU A 196 -14.10 39.82 25.75
C GLU A 196 -12.78 39.57 26.48
N GLU A 197 -12.39 40.58 27.24
CA GLU A 197 -11.01 41.01 27.47
C GLU A 197 -10.12 40.09 28.33
N LYS A 198 -8.82 40.18 28.05
CA LYS A 198 -7.66 39.60 28.76
C LYS A 198 -7.78 39.58 30.29
N PRO A 199 -7.17 38.57 30.93
CA PRO A 199 -5.90 38.85 31.65
C PRO A 199 -4.65 38.34 30.92
N GLN A 200 -3.57 39.11 30.96
CA GLN A 200 -2.30 38.89 30.25
C GLN A 200 -1.60 37.56 30.61
N GLU A 201 -1.28 36.78 29.58
CA GLU A 201 -0.25 35.72 29.57
C GLU A 201 0.95 36.16 28.69
N PRO A 202 2.15 35.58 28.91
CA PRO A 202 3.42 36.17 28.50
C PRO A 202 3.68 36.11 26.99
N ASP A 203 4.58 37.00 26.59
CA ASP A 203 4.97 37.31 25.21
C ASP A 203 5.16 36.06 24.32
N GLN A 204 4.29 35.90 23.31
CA GLN A 204 4.36 34.77 22.38
C GLN A 204 5.70 34.71 21.62
N ASP A 205 6.37 35.85 21.47
CA ASP A 205 7.71 35.91 20.91
C ASP A 205 8.77 35.23 21.78
N SER A 206 8.63 35.24 23.12
CA SER A 206 9.60 34.55 23.99
C SER A 206 9.46 33.03 23.91
N VAL A 207 8.23 32.53 23.81
CA VAL A 207 7.96 31.09 23.66
C VAL A 207 8.47 30.57 22.31
N GLN A 208 8.29 31.35 21.23
CA GLN A 208 8.83 31.02 19.91
C GLN A 208 10.37 31.04 19.91
N GLN A 209 10.98 32.03 20.57
CA GLN A 209 12.44 32.16 20.68
C GLN A 209 13.07 31.06 21.53
N ASP A 210 12.43 30.65 22.62
CA ASP A 210 12.93 29.57 23.47
C ASP A 210 12.85 28.22 22.76
N LYS A 211 11.79 27.99 21.98
CA LYS A 211 11.66 26.80 21.13
C LYS A 211 12.74 26.78 20.03
N LEU A 212 13.07 27.92 19.44
CA LEU A 212 14.15 28.03 18.46
C LEU A 212 15.53 27.75 19.09
N LYS A 213 15.81 28.29 20.29
CA LYS A 213 17.05 27.98 21.03
C LYS A 213 17.17 26.50 21.36
N GLN A 214 16.08 25.88 21.80
CA GLN A 214 16.05 24.45 22.12
C GLN A 214 16.37 23.57 20.89
N LEU A 215 15.86 23.94 19.71
CA LEU A 215 16.18 23.25 18.46
C LEU A 215 17.64 23.42 18.06
N GLU A 216 18.20 24.63 18.21
CA GLU A 216 19.61 24.89 17.89
C GLU A 216 20.57 24.13 18.83
N ASP A 217 20.25 24.06 20.13
CA ASP A 217 21.04 23.31 21.10
C ASP A 217 21.00 21.80 20.84
N SER A 218 19.82 21.27 20.50
CA SER A 218 19.67 19.87 20.10
C SER A 218 20.49 19.54 18.85
N ALA A 219 20.48 20.42 17.85
CA ALA A 219 21.29 20.25 16.65
C ALA A 219 22.80 20.28 16.95
N ARG A 220 23.25 21.18 17.82
CA ARG A 220 24.66 21.25 18.26
C ARG A 220 25.07 20.02 19.05
N GLN A 221 24.19 19.49 19.89
CA GLN A 221 24.46 18.27 20.65
C GLN A 221 24.58 17.04 19.73
N ALA A 222 23.66 16.87 18.78
CA ALA A 222 23.74 15.79 17.80
C ALA A 222 25.02 15.87 16.96
N GLN A 223 25.49 17.08 16.64
CA GLN A 223 26.76 17.27 15.94
C GLN A 223 27.97 16.85 16.80
N ARG A 224 27.96 17.17 18.09
CA ARG A 224 29.01 16.75 19.04
C ARG A 224 29.06 15.24 19.19
N GLU A 225 27.91 14.59 19.34
CA GLU A 225 27.81 13.12 19.43
C GLU A 225 28.30 12.42 18.16
N ARG A 226 28.03 12.99 16.98
CA ARG A 226 28.59 12.49 15.71
C ARG A 226 30.12 12.60 15.65
N ASN A 227 30.68 13.70 16.15
CA ASN A 227 32.13 13.90 16.16
C ASN A 227 32.82 12.99 17.18
N THR A 228 32.29 12.86 18.39
CA THR A 228 32.84 11.95 19.41
C THR A 228 32.72 10.48 18.99
N GLY A 229 31.64 10.11 18.29
CA GLY A 229 31.49 8.78 17.67
C GLY A 229 32.61 8.49 16.67
N ARG A 230 32.91 9.43 15.77
CA ARG A 230 34.00 9.30 14.79
C ARG A 230 35.38 9.23 15.42
N GLU A 231 35.65 10.04 16.45
CA GLU A 231 36.91 9.98 17.18
C GLU A 231 37.08 8.64 17.89
N ARG A 232 36.02 8.12 18.51
CA ARG A 232 36.03 6.79 19.14
C ARG A 232 36.33 5.69 18.12
N GLU A 233 35.73 5.75 16.93
CA GLU A 233 36.01 4.82 15.84
C GLU A 233 37.46 4.92 15.35
N ALA A 234 38.02 6.12 15.23
CA ALA A 234 39.41 6.33 14.87
C ALA A 234 40.38 5.75 15.92
N TYR A 235 40.11 5.99 17.21
CA TYR A 235 40.89 5.42 18.31
C TYR A 235 40.83 3.89 18.36
N LEU A 236 39.68 3.29 18.06
CA LEU A 236 39.52 1.84 18.01
C LEU A 236 40.17 1.23 16.76
N GLY A 237 40.16 1.96 15.64
CA GLY A 237 40.78 1.57 14.37
C GLY A 237 42.31 1.56 14.39
N GLU A 238 42.96 2.46 15.13
CA GLU A 238 44.43 2.48 15.26
C GLU A 238 44.99 1.36 16.14
N THR A 239 44.17 0.69 16.96
CA THR A 239 44.59 -0.46 17.79
C THR A 239 44.47 -1.83 17.09
N GLY A 240 44.14 -1.85 15.79
CA GLY A 240 43.72 -3.04 15.05
C GLY A 240 44.81 -3.93 14.41
N ASP A 241 46.10 -3.70 14.63
CA ASP A 241 47.18 -4.56 14.11
C ASP A 241 47.76 -5.48 15.22
N GLY A 242 46.90 -6.30 15.83
CA GLY A 242 47.31 -7.35 16.77
C GLY A 242 46.41 -8.59 16.66
N PRO A 243 46.97 -9.81 16.67
CA PRO A 243 46.20 -11.03 16.46
C PRO A 243 45.21 -11.22 17.61
N GLY A 244 43.92 -11.05 17.32
CA GLY A 244 42.83 -11.28 18.27
C GLY A 244 42.75 -12.76 18.69
N PRO A 245 42.44 -13.05 19.97
CA PRO A 245 42.42 -14.42 20.46
C PRO A 245 41.21 -15.19 19.91
N GLU A 246 41.50 -16.32 19.26
CA GLU A 246 40.59 -17.43 18.98
C GLU A 246 39.72 -17.75 20.20
N ARG A 247 38.39 -17.78 20.02
CA ARG A 247 37.48 -18.37 21.00
C ARG A 247 36.45 -19.28 20.33
N PRO A 248 36.28 -20.50 20.89
CA PRO A 248 35.42 -21.53 20.33
C PRO A 248 34.04 -21.48 20.97
N TRP A 249 33.05 -21.18 20.16
CA TRP A 249 31.67 -21.66 20.24
C TRP A 249 31.01 -21.41 18.88
#